data_AF-A0A7C8MMB4-F1
#
_entry.id   AF-A0A7C8MMB4-F1
#
_cell.length_a   1.000
_cell.length_b   1.000
_cell.length_c   1.000
_cell.angle_alpha   90.00
_cell.angle_beta   90.00
_cell.angle_gamma   90.00
#
_symmetry.space_group_name_H-M   'P 1'
#
loop_
_entity.id
_entity.type
_entity.pdbx_description
1 polymer ?
#
loop_
_entity_poly.entity_id
_entity_poly.type
_entity_poly.pdbx_seq_one_letter_code
_entity_poly.pdbx_strand_id
1 'polypeptide(L)'
;MNGVGGQAVTPLQQPPSPFSQRAPSSRQPRTVHEEVGGTAQIEVPIPGMVVGVSFSRGRERTLYYCPRNGRHEDLNTLVVGFYDSLDREPREIAVDMTSRANLFWKLKWGTLRLRGLRAALLSLKSVKSFRLYKCCPEEGFHRRIDLPADATEDMRQLVKTYKMLYVPGALAEEWASWFAENINKKDYALEVVFDWSPSRVSIALLTPTALSFVIGLWFNSRDWSDLSTIQTAWGIASYVVTTASLVAGLLALLTALTTSGTR
;
A
#
# COMPACT_ATOMS: atom_id res chain seq x y z
N MET A 1 -6.20 43.88 64.82
CA MET A 1 -5.75 44.09 63.42
C MET A 1 -4.92 42.87 63.04
N ASN A 2 -5.55 41.78 62.63
CA ASN A 2 -5.85 41.36 61.25
C ASN A 2 -4.59 41.19 60.39
N GLY A 3 -4.28 39.93 60.08
CA GLY A 3 -3.22 39.53 59.14
C GLY A 3 -3.13 38.01 58.98
N VAL A 4 -4.24 37.35 58.60
CA VAL A 4 -4.25 35.94 58.18
C VAL A 4 -3.80 35.89 56.73
N GLY A 5 -2.58 35.41 56.48
CA GLY A 5 -2.04 35.15 55.14
C GLY A 5 -2.32 33.70 54.73
N GLY A 6 -3.31 33.51 53.86
CA GLY A 6 -3.68 32.21 53.30
C GLY A 6 -2.62 31.67 52.33
N GLN A 7 -2.29 30.39 52.48
CA GLN A 7 -1.52 29.65 51.49
C GLN A 7 -2.38 29.43 50.24
N ALA A 8 -1.85 29.81 49.08
CA ALA A 8 -2.45 29.52 47.79
C ALA A 8 -2.32 28.02 47.48
N VAL A 9 -3.47 27.33 47.44
CA VAL A 9 -3.57 25.96 46.95
C VAL A 9 -3.57 26.01 45.42
N THR A 10 -2.51 25.45 44.81
CA THR A 10 -2.45 25.23 43.35
C THR A 10 -3.56 24.25 42.94
N PRO A 11 -4.43 24.58 41.96
CA PRO A 11 -5.40 23.63 41.46
C PRO A 11 -4.69 22.51 40.71
N LEU A 12 -5.02 21.26 41.05
CA LEU A 12 -4.65 20.07 40.27
C LEU A 12 -5.17 20.23 38.84
N GLN A 13 -4.25 20.24 37.89
CA GLN A 13 -4.53 20.28 36.47
C GLN A 13 -5.25 18.99 36.05
N GLN A 14 -6.53 19.14 35.69
CA GLN A 14 -7.35 18.06 35.18
C GLN A 14 -6.72 17.48 33.89
N PRO A 15 -6.65 16.15 33.72
CA PRO A 15 -6.14 15.56 32.50
C PRO A 15 -7.02 15.93 31.31
N PRO A 16 -6.43 16.09 30.10
CA PRO A 16 -7.17 16.50 28.91
C PRO A 16 -8.27 15.50 28.58
N SER A 17 -9.46 16.04 28.28
CA SER A 17 -10.65 15.28 27.92
C SER A 17 -10.43 14.47 26.64
N PRO A 18 -11.00 13.26 26.53
CA PRO A 18 -10.92 12.48 25.31
C PRO A 18 -11.80 13.11 24.24
N PHE A 19 -11.22 13.31 23.05
CA PHE A 19 -11.86 13.36 21.74
C PHE A 19 -13.22 14.07 21.66
N SER A 20 -13.19 15.29 21.11
CA SER A 20 -14.37 16.07 20.72
C SER A 20 -15.39 15.21 19.95
N GLN A 21 -16.50 14.88 20.61
CA GLN A 21 -17.68 14.29 20.00
C GLN A 21 -18.43 15.41 19.26
N ARG A 22 -18.30 15.46 17.93
CA ARG A 22 -19.33 16.11 17.11
C ARG A 22 -20.48 15.13 16.95
N ALA A 23 -21.69 15.58 17.29
CA ALA A 23 -22.91 14.81 17.07
C ALA A 23 -23.10 14.52 15.56
N PRO A 24 -23.39 13.27 15.17
CA PRO A 24 -23.65 12.93 13.78
C PRO A 24 -25.02 13.46 13.33
N SER A 25 -25.02 14.25 12.26
CA SER A 25 -26.22 14.68 11.53
C SER A 25 -26.85 13.46 10.86
N SER A 26 -28.12 13.18 11.18
CA SER A 26 -28.94 12.15 10.56
C SER A 26 -29.05 12.35 9.04
N ARG A 27 -28.33 11.54 8.25
CA ARG A 27 -28.58 11.39 6.80
C ARG A 27 -28.71 9.92 6.46
N GLN A 28 -29.79 9.61 5.75
CA GLN A 28 -30.07 8.27 5.26
C GLN A 28 -29.13 7.86 4.10
N PRO A 29 -28.89 6.54 3.93
CA PRO A 29 -28.00 6.02 2.90
C PRO A 29 -28.48 6.38 1.47
N ARG A 30 -27.53 6.72 0.61
CA ARG A 30 -27.78 7.07 -0.80
C ARG A 30 -26.99 6.10 -1.69
N THR A 31 -27.68 5.39 -2.58
CA THR A 31 -27.06 4.62 -3.65
C THR A 31 -26.48 5.59 -4.68
N VAL A 32 -25.18 5.50 -4.96
CA VAL A 32 -24.51 6.32 -5.98
C VAL A 32 -24.14 5.43 -7.16
N HIS A 33 -24.80 5.65 -8.29
CA HIS A 33 -24.35 5.13 -9.57
C HIS A 33 -23.32 6.12 -10.13
N GLU A 34 -22.06 5.71 -10.22
CA GLU A 34 -21.00 6.52 -10.83
C GLU A 34 -20.68 5.96 -12.21
N GLU A 35 -21.25 6.59 -13.24
CA GLU A 35 -20.84 6.38 -14.63
C GLU A 35 -19.60 7.24 -14.91
N VAL A 36 -18.43 6.62 -14.96
CA VAL A 36 -17.23 7.27 -15.52
C VAL A 36 -17.22 7.00 -17.02
N GLY A 37 -17.92 7.83 -17.77
CA GLY A 37 -17.86 7.92 -19.22
C GLY A 37 -16.85 8.96 -19.67
N GLY A 38 -15.95 8.59 -20.58
CA GLY A 38 -15.03 9.52 -21.23
C GLY A 38 -15.11 9.35 -22.75
N THR A 39 -15.34 10.45 -23.45
CA THR A 39 -15.28 10.52 -24.91
C THR A 39 -13.91 11.04 -25.32
N ALA A 40 -13.13 10.22 -26.02
CA ALA A 40 -11.91 10.66 -26.67
C ALA A 40 -12.16 10.74 -28.18
N GLN A 41 -11.92 11.90 -28.77
CA GLN A 41 -11.88 12.06 -30.22
C GLN A 41 -10.42 11.97 -30.65
N ILE A 42 -10.13 11.05 -31.56
CA ILE A 42 -8.83 10.94 -32.21
C ILE A 42 -9.02 11.46 -33.64
N GLU A 43 -8.46 12.62 -33.94
CA GLU A 43 -8.33 13.08 -35.32
C GLU A 43 -7.26 12.25 -36.02
N VAL A 44 -7.69 11.38 -36.92
CA VAL A 44 -6.81 10.64 -37.83
C VAL A 44 -6.57 11.52 -39.05
N PRO A 45 -5.36 11.54 -39.64
CA PRO A 45 -5.03 12.43 -40.78
C PRO A 45 -5.63 11.94 -42.11
N ILE A 46 -6.94 11.71 -42.14
CA ILE A 46 -7.72 11.41 -43.35
C ILE A 46 -8.81 12.50 -43.46
N PRO A 47 -8.85 13.29 -44.54
CA PRO A 47 -9.85 14.34 -44.70
C PRO A 47 -11.27 13.74 -44.68
N GLY A 48 -12.07 14.12 -43.69
CA GLY A 48 -13.51 13.82 -43.64
C GLY A 48 -13.94 12.62 -42.79
N MET A 49 -13.05 11.95 -42.05
CA MET A 49 -13.45 10.81 -41.20
C MET A 49 -13.08 11.03 -39.73
N VAL A 50 -14.08 11.36 -38.90
CA VAL A 50 -13.96 11.43 -37.44
C VAL A 50 -14.36 10.09 -36.85
N VAL A 51 -13.45 9.39 -36.19
CA VAL A 51 -13.74 8.14 -35.46
C VAL A 51 -13.92 8.48 -33.99
N GLY A 52 -15.18 8.52 -33.53
CA GLY A 52 -15.50 8.63 -32.11
C GLY A 52 -15.44 7.26 -31.44
N VAL A 53 -14.54 7.07 -30.48
CA VAL A 53 -14.54 5.87 -29.63
C VAL A 53 -15.17 6.24 -28.29
N SER A 54 -16.37 5.74 -28.02
CA SER A 54 -17.01 5.85 -26.71
C SER A 54 -16.69 4.59 -25.91
N PHE A 55 -16.08 4.76 -24.74
CA PHE A 55 -15.81 3.65 -23.82
C PHE A 55 -16.67 3.85 -22.57
N SER A 56 -17.72 3.03 -22.43
CA SER A 56 -18.51 2.93 -21.21
C SER A 56 -18.07 1.68 -20.45
N ARG A 57 -17.21 1.85 -19.43
CA ARG A 57 -16.87 0.74 -18.53
C ARG A 57 -17.76 0.82 -17.30
N GLY A 58 -18.97 0.25 -17.40
CA GLY A 58 -19.79 -0.02 -16.24
C GLY A 58 -19.05 -0.98 -15.31
N ARG A 59 -18.50 -0.45 -14.22
CA ARG A 59 -17.94 -1.28 -13.15
C ARG A 59 -18.99 -1.35 -12.07
N GLU A 60 -19.78 -2.42 -12.09
CA GLU A 60 -20.63 -2.78 -10.96
C GLU A 60 -19.72 -3.02 -9.76
N ARG A 61 -19.56 -2.00 -8.92
CA ARG A 61 -18.89 -2.12 -7.63
C ARG A 61 -19.96 -2.50 -6.63
N THR A 62 -20.07 -3.79 -6.33
CA THR A 62 -20.74 -4.23 -5.12
C THR A 62 -19.95 -3.62 -3.95
N LEU A 63 -20.50 -2.57 -3.35
CA LEU A 63 -19.98 -1.96 -2.14
C LEU A 63 -20.07 -3.01 -1.03
N TYR A 64 -18.95 -3.65 -0.70
CA TYR A 64 -18.87 -4.50 0.46
C TYR A 64 -18.89 -3.59 1.68
N TYR A 65 -20.10 -3.34 2.18
CA TYR A 65 -20.32 -2.80 3.51
C TYR A 65 -19.42 -3.59 4.47
N CYS A 66 -18.57 -2.84 5.17
CA CYS A 66 -17.67 -3.26 6.22
C CYS A 66 -18.02 -4.66 6.79
N PRO A 67 -17.21 -5.70 6.53
CA PRO A 67 -17.52 -7.09 6.91
C PRO A 67 -17.73 -7.28 8.42
N ARG A 68 -17.44 -6.24 9.21
CA ARG A 68 -17.57 -6.20 10.66
C ARG A 68 -18.97 -5.82 11.17
N ASN A 69 -19.93 -5.42 10.32
CA ASN A 69 -21.25 -4.94 10.76
C ASN A 69 -22.21 -6.05 11.31
N GLY A 70 -21.66 -7.11 11.92
CA GLY A 70 -22.41 -8.24 12.47
C GLY A 70 -21.57 -9.42 12.98
N ARG A 71 -20.23 -9.40 12.81
CA ARG A 71 -19.29 -10.43 13.31
C ARG A 71 -18.37 -9.85 14.38
N HIS A 72 -18.96 -9.46 15.50
CA HIS A 72 -18.31 -8.61 16.50
C HIS A 72 -17.38 -9.34 17.49
N GLU A 73 -17.16 -10.67 17.36
CA GLU A 73 -16.55 -11.42 18.48
C GLU A 73 -15.45 -12.44 18.11
N ASP A 74 -15.14 -12.64 16.82
CA ASP A 74 -14.09 -13.58 16.46
C ASP A 74 -12.72 -12.95 16.67
N LEU A 75 -12.18 -13.04 17.90
CA LEU A 75 -10.79 -12.73 18.23
C LEU A 75 -9.78 -13.46 17.33
N ASN A 76 -10.24 -14.49 16.62
CA ASN A 76 -9.49 -15.28 15.65
C ASN A 76 -9.54 -14.74 14.21
N THR A 77 -10.15 -13.58 13.93
CA THR A 77 -10.15 -12.99 12.59
C THR A 77 -9.46 -11.63 12.59
N LEU A 78 -8.52 -11.42 11.68
CA LEU A 78 -7.85 -10.14 11.47
C LEU A 78 -8.32 -9.53 10.14
N VAL A 79 -8.89 -8.33 10.19
CA VAL A 79 -9.25 -7.59 8.97
C VAL A 79 -8.04 -6.81 8.49
N VAL A 80 -7.68 -7.02 7.22
CA VAL A 80 -6.55 -6.37 6.57
C VAL A 80 -7.05 -5.63 5.34
N GLY A 81 -6.66 -4.36 5.20
CA GLY A 81 -7.10 -3.52 4.10
C GLY A 81 -5.97 -2.77 3.41
N PHE A 82 -6.25 -2.30 2.20
CA PHE A 82 -5.36 -1.43 1.41
C PHE A 82 -6.17 -0.31 0.76
N TYR A 83 -5.70 0.92 0.90
CA TYR A 83 -6.27 2.08 0.22
C TYR A 83 -5.56 2.29 -1.12
N ASP A 84 -6.32 2.27 -2.21
CA ASP A 84 -5.82 2.79 -3.47
C ASP A 84 -5.67 4.32 -3.35
N SER A 85 -4.68 4.91 -4.01
CA SER A 85 -4.43 6.36 -3.96
C SER A 85 -5.61 7.20 -4.44
N LEU A 86 -6.53 6.60 -5.21
CA LEU A 86 -7.72 7.24 -5.77
C LEU A 86 -9.00 6.89 -5.02
N ASP A 87 -9.01 5.80 -4.25
CA ASP A 87 -10.22 5.30 -3.59
C ASP A 87 -10.24 5.81 -2.13
N ARG A 88 -11.38 6.35 -1.69
CA ARG A 88 -11.61 6.68 -0.27
C ARG A 88 -11.95 5.46 0.59
N GLU A 89 -12.15 4.32 -0.04
CA GLU A 89 -12.54 3.07 0.59
C GLU A 89 -11.40 2.04 0.49
N PRO A 90 -11.06 1.38 1.61
CA PRO A 90 -10.08 0.31 1.58
C PRO A 90 -10.67 -0.94 0.90
N ARG A 91 -9.84 -1.64 0.15
CA ARG A 91 -10.12 -3.04 -0.22
C ARG A 91 -9.70 -3.92 0.93
N GLU A 92 -10.62 -4.75 1.42
CA GLU A 92 -10.42 -5.52 2.64
C GLU A 92 -10.46 -7.03 2.40
N ILE A 93 -9.76 -7.77 3.26
CA ILE A 93 -9.83 -9.21 3.37
C ILE A 93 -9.78 -9.60 4.84
N ALA A 94 -10.60 -10.58 5.21
CA ALA A 94 -10.51 -11.22 6.51
C ALA A 94 -9.45 -12.33 6.45
N VAL A 95 -8.49 -12.28 7.38
CA VAL A 95 -7.45 -13.29 7.56
C VAL A 95 -7.76 -14.08 8.81
N ASP A 96 -7.96 -15.39 8.64
CA ASP A 96 -8.21 -16.30 9.76
C ASP A 96 -6.92 -16.59 10.55
N MET A 97 -6.92 -16.23 11.82
CA MET A 97 -5.84 -16.41 12.80
C MET A 97 -5.97 -17.67 13.66
N THR A 98 -6.95 -18.56 13.40
CA THR A 98 -7.12 -19.82 14.15
C THR A 98 -5.82 -20.66 14.15
N SER A 99 -5.11 -20.68 13.02
CA SER A 99 -3.76 -21.27 12.92
C SER A 99 -2.69 -20.21 13.19
N ARG A 100 -2.46 -19.91 14.47
CA ARG A 100 -1.55 -18.84 14.93
C ARG A 100 -0.12 -19.01 14.43
N ALA A 101 0.41 -20.24 14.40
CA ALA A 101 1.75 -20.54 13.88
C ALA A 101 1.92 -20.15 12.39
N ASN A 102 0.83 -20.17 11.60
CA ASN A 102 0.84 -19.84 10.17
C ASN A 102 0.36 -18.41 9.87
N LEU A 103 0.22 -17.56 10.90
CA LEU A 103 -0.31 -16.20 10.79
C LEU A 103 0.36 -15.40 9.66
N PHE A 104 1.69 -15.33 9.66
CA PHE A 104 2.41 -14.52 8.67
C PHE A 104 2.32 -15.08 7.26
N TRP A 105 2.21 -16.40 7.10
CA TRP A 105 1.96 -17.01 5.80
C TRP A 105 0.59 -16.60 5.28
N LYS A 106 -0.46 -16.76 6.10
CA LYS A 106 -1.82 -16.33 5.74
C LYS A 106 -1.92 -14.83 5.49
N LEU A 107 -1.22 -14.01 6.28
CA LEU A 107 -1.17 -12.56 6.11
C LEU A 107 -0.50 -12.16 4.79
N LYS A 108 0.62 -12.79 4.43
CA LYS A 108 1.29 -12.59 3.14
C LYS A 108 0.37 -12.98 1.98
N TRP A 109 -0.27 -14.14 2.05
CA TRP A 109 -1.24 -14.56 1.03
C TRP A 109 -2.46 -13.65 0.96
N GLY A 110 -3.00 -13.21 2.10
CA GLY A 110 -4.08 -12.24 2.16
C GLY A 110 -3.69 -10.93 1.47
N THR A 111 -2.48 -10.44 1.74
CA THR A 111 -1.91 -9.24 1.11
C THR A 111 -1.71 -9.43 -0.40
N LEU A 112 -1.24 -10.60 -0.84
CA LEU A 112 -1.12 -10.95 -2.27
C LEU A 112 -2.50 -11.01 -2.96
N ARG A 113 -3.51 -11.55 -2.30
CA ARG A 113 -4.89 -11.64 -2.82
C ARG A 113 -5.57 -10.27 -2.89
N LEU A 114 -5.40 -9.42 -1.87
CA LEU A 114 -5.87 -8.03 -1.86
C LEU A 114 -5.39 -7.24 -3.08
N ARG A 115 -4.14 -7.47 -3.47
CA ARG A 115 -3.51 -6.82 -4.61
C ARG A 115 -3.88 -7.46 -5.96
N GLY A 116 -4.20 -8.75 -5.95
CA GLY A 116 -4.34 -9.59 -7.14
C GLY A 116 -2.99 -10.11 -7.63
N LEU A 117 -2.93 -11.40 -7.99
CA LEU A 117 -1.67 -12.11 -8.31
C LEU A 117 -0.82 -11.42 -9.39
N ARG A 118 -1.45 -10.97 -10.49
CA ARG A 118 -0.74 -10.29 -11.59
C ARG A 118 -0.11 -8.98 -11.13
N ALA A 119 -0.89 -8.16 -10.42
CA ALA A 119 -0.43 -6.89 -9.89
C ALA A 119 0.51 -7.04 -8.69
N ALA A 120 0.56 -8.21 -8.05
CA ALA A 120 1.48 -8.49 -6.96
C ALA A 120 2.86 -8.95 -7.45
N LEU A 121 2.90 -9.81 -8.48
CA LEU A 121 4.15 -10.35 -9.02
C LEU A 121 4.91 -9.33 -9.88
N LEU A 122 4.18 -8.55 -10.70
CA LEU A 122 4.79 -7.55 -11.58
C LEU A 122 4.98 -6.19 -10.91
N SER A 123 4.56 -6.03 -9.65
CA SER A 123 4.71 -4.74 -9.00
C SER A 123 6.01 -4.56 -8.26
N LEU A 124 6.61 -3.43 -8.60
CA LEU A 124 7.77 -2.81 -7.99
C LEU A 124 7.47 -2.25 -6.58
N LYS A 125 6.20 -2.18 -6.18
CA LYS A 125 5.83 -1.74 -4.84
C LYS A 125 5.96 -2.89 -3.83
N SER A 126 6.47 -2.58 -2.65
CA SER A 126 6.58 -3.50 -1.51
C SER A 126 5.86 -2.92 -0.30
N VAL A 127 5.61 -3.75 0.72
CA VAL A 127 5.05 -3.28 1.99
C VAL A 127 6.07 -2.36 2.66
N LYS A 128 5.68 -1.09 2.83
CA LYS A 128 6.49 -0.07 3.50
C LYS A 128 6.22 -0.07 4.99
N SER A 129 4.95 0.05 5.36
CA SER A 129 4.50 0.13 6.74
C SER A 129 3.12 -0.50 6.92
N PHE A 130 2.79 -0.84 8.17
CA PHE A 130 1.42 -1.08 8.57
C PHE A 130 0.87 0.15 9.30
N ARG A 131 -0.42 0.38 9.16
CA ARG A 131 -1.19 1.41 9.87
C ARG A 131 -2.46 0.78 10.42
N LEU A 132 -3.17 1.52 11.27
CA LEU A 132 -4.47 1.09 11.78
C LEU A 132 -5.55 2.02 11.29
N TYR A 133 -6.72 1.47 11.03
CA TYR A 133 -7.93 2.22 10.76
C TYR A 133 -9.11 1.54 11.47
N LYS A 134 -10.16 2.33 11.69
CA LYS A 134 -11.43 1.86 12.25
C LYS A 134 -12.53 2.02 11.20
N CYS A 135 -13.45 1.07 11.18
CA CYS A 135 -14.68 1.18 10.44
C CYS A 135 -15.72 1.96 11.27
N CYS A 136 -16.28 3.03 10.70
CA CYS A 136 -17.31 3.85 11.31
C CYS A 136 -18.64 3.61 10.56
N PRO A 137 -19.39 2.54 10.88
CA PRO A 137 -20.59 2.18 10.14
C PRO A 137 -21.68 3.25 10.19
N GLU A 138 -21.76 4.00 11.31
CA GLU A 138 -22.68 5.12 11.47
C GLU A 138 -22.41 6.26 10.48
N GLU A 139 -21.14 6.47 10.12
CA GLU A 139 -20.71 7.54 9.22
C GLU A 139 -20.54 7.05 7.77
N GLY A 140 -20.57 5.73 7.56
CA GLY A 140 -20.38 5.11 6.24
C GLY A 140 -18.96 5.23 5.68
N PHE A 141 -17.94 5.48 6.51
CA PHE A 141 -16.55 5.57 6.06
C PHE A 141 -15.55 4.94 7.04
N HIS A 142 -14.31 4.77 6.57
CA HIS A 142 -13.20 4.26 7.36
C HIS A 142 -12.29 5.41 7.81
N ARG A 143 -11.95 5.43 9.10
CA ARG A 143 -11.10 6.47 9.69
C ARG A 143 -9.75 5.89 10.04
N ARG A 144 -8.67 6.43 9.45
CA ARG A 144 -7.29 6.11 9.85
C ARG A 144 -7.04 6.62 11.27
N ILE A 145 -6.27 5.86 12.03
CA ILE A 145 -5.94 6.18 13.41
C ILE A 145 -4.50 6.66 13.45
N ASP A 146 -4.28 7.83 14.05
CA ASP A 146 -2.95 8.31 14.36
C ASP A 146 -2.38 7.50 15.52
N LEU A 147 -1.31 6.76 15.24
CA LEU A 147 -0.66 5.91 16.22
C LEU A 147 0.28 6.74 17.10
N PRO A 148 0.29 6.50 18.43
CA PRO A 148 1.33 7.05 19.29
C PRO A 148 2.71 6.45 18.94
N ALA A 149 3.78 7.06 19.47
CA ALA A 149 5.16 6.72 19.09
C ALA A 149 5.55 5.27 19.43
N ASP A 150 5.07 4.76 20.57
CA ASP A 150 5.21 3.37 21.01
C ASP A 150 4.54 2.40 20.02
N ALA A 151 3.26 2.63 19.68
CA ALA A 151 2.54 1.79 18.73
C ALA A 151 3.14 1.87 17.31
N THR A 152 3.77 2.99 16.97
CA THR A 152 4.50 3.14 15.71
C THR A 152 5.73 2.24 15.66
N GLU A 153 6.44 2.07 16.78
CA GLU A 153 7.56 1.13 16.86
C GLU A 153 7.09 -0.32 16.76
N ASP A 154 5.96 -0.68 17.38
CA ASP A 154 5.34 -2.00 17.21
C ASP A 154 5.02 -2.28 15.73
N MET A 155 4.45 -1.30 15.03
CA MET A 155 4.20 -1.43 13.58
C MET A 155 5.51 -1.59 12.79
N ARG A 156 6.60 -0.93 13.20
CA ARG A 156 7.92 -1.09 12.56
C ARG A 156 8.47 -2.49 12.77
N GLN A 157 8.35 -3.04 13.98
CA GLN A 157 8.74 -4.42 14.29
C GLN A 157 7.89 -5.42 13.51
N LEU A 158 6.58 -5.17 13.38
CA LEU A 158 5.69 -6.00 12.58
C LEU A 158 6.14 -6.05 11.11
N VAL A 159 6.51 -4.91 10.51
CA VAL A 159 7.06 -4.89 9.14
C VAL A 159 8.33 -5.72 9.03
N LYS A 160 9.22 -5.64 10.02
CA LYS A 160 10.46 -6.42 10.06
C LYS A 160 10.15 -7.92 10.07
N THR A 161 9.25 -8.36 10.95
CA THR A 161 8.82 -9.77 11.03
C THR A 161 8.11 -10.23 9.76
N TYR A 162 7.22 -9.40 9.21
CA TYR A 162 6.52 -9.68 7.96
C TYR A 162 7.47 -9.90 6.78
N LYS A 163 8.59 -9.17 6.73
CA LYS A 163 9.60 -9.29 5.67
C LYS A 163 10.53 -10.50 5.82
N MET A 164 10.54 -11.18 6.97
CA MET A 164 11.32 -12.41 7.14
C MET A 164 10.82 -13.49 6.19
N LEU A 165 11.73 -14.27 5.59
CA LEU A 165 11.35 -15.38 4.70
C LEU A 165 10.55 -16.44 5.47
N TYR A 166 11.06 -16.79 6.66
CA TYR A 166 10.46 -17.73 7.59
C TYR A 166 10.30 -17.05 8.96
N VAL A 167 9.13 -17.21 9.58
CA VAL A 167 8.85 -16.71 10.93
C VAL A 167 8.67 -17.92 11.85
N PRO A 168 9.42 -18.03 12.96
CA PRO A 168 9.24 -19.11 13.93
C PRO A 168 7.82 -19.14 14.48
N GLY A 169 7.27 -20.34 14.71
CA GLY A 169 5.89 -20.51 15.20
C GLY A 169 5.60 -19.77 16.50
N ALA A 170 6.52 -19.84 17.47
CA ALA A 170 6.38 -19.13 18.75
C ALA A 170 6.26 -17.61 18.59
N LEU A 171 7.06 -17.01 17.70
CA LEU A 171 6.99 -15.58 17.40
C LEU A 171 5.68 -15.24 16.67
N ALA A 172 5.21 -16.11 15.76
CA ALA A 172 3.93 -15.93 15.09
C ALA A 172 2.74 -16.00 16.06
N GLU A 173 2.82 -16.86 17.08
CA GLU A 173 1.83 -16.96 18.15
C GLU A 173 1.81 -15.73 19.07
N GLU A 174 2.98 -15.18 19.39
CA GLU A 174 3.08 -13.92 20.14
C GLU A 174 2.42 -12.76 19.37
N TRP A 175 2.70 -12.65 18.07
CA TRP A 175 2.02 -11.67 17.21
C TRP A 175 0.51 -11.90 17.11
N ALA A 176 0.06 -13.16 17.04
CA ALA A 176 -1.37 -13.47 17.00
C ALA A 176 -2.08 -13.02 18.29
N SER A 177 -1.48 -13.27 19.45
CA SER A 177 -1.98 -12.82 20.74
C SER A 177 -2.00 -11.29 20.82
N TRP A 178 -0.92 -10.64 20.39
CA TRP A 178 -0.84 -9.19 20.31
C TRP A 178 -1.94 -8.60 19.41
N PHE A 179 -2.22 -9.20 18.26
CA PHE A 179 -3.31 -8.77 17.37
C PHE A 179 -4.70 -8.93 18.01
N ALA A 180 -4.94 -10.04 18.70
CA ALA A 180 -6.20 -10.26 19.40
C ALA A 180 -6.44 -9.17 20.47
N GLU A 181 -5.40 -8.85 21.26
CA GLU A 181 -5.50 -7.90 22.37
C GLU A 181 -5.51 -6.43 21.94
N ASN A 182 -4.70 -6.07 20.94
CA ASN A 182 -4.48 -4.66 20.58
C ASN A 182 -5.29 -4.19 19.38
N ILE A 183 -5.61 -5.08 18.43
CA ILE A 183 -6.36 -4.73 17.22
C ILE A 183 -7.81 -5.19 17.36
N ASN A 184 -8.03 -6.48 17.61
CA ASN A 184 -9.38 -7.05 17.55
C ASN A 184 -10.27 -6.53 18.67
N LYS A 185 -9.77 -6.52 19.91
CA LYS A 185 -10.51 -6.02 21.08
C LYS A 185 -10.90 -4.53 20.98
N LYS A 186 -10.19 -3.74 20.18
CA LYS A 186 -10.44 -2.29 19.99
C LYS A 186 -11.20 -1.96 18.72
N ASP A 187 -11.65 -2.98 17.99
CA ASP A 187 -12.30 -2.86 16.69
C ASP A 187 -11.48 -2.15 15.60
N TYR A 188 -10.17 -2.36 15.62
CA TYR A 188 -9.27 -1.87 14.60
C TYR A 188 -9.08 -2.89 13.48
N ALA A 189 -8.67 -2.39 12.32
CA ALA A 189 -8.25 -3.16 11.17
C ALA A 189 -6.86 -2.70 10.71
N LEU A 190 -6.12 -3.62 10.10
CA LEU A 190 -4.73 -3.40 9.68
C LEU A 190 -4.69 -2.84 8.26
N GLU A 191 -4.20 -1.62 8.07
CA GLU A 191 -3.91 -1.05 6.75
C GLU A 191 -2.51 -1.44 6.31
N VAL A 192 -2.40 -1.98 5.09
CA VAL A 192 -1.13 -2.26 4.42
C VAL A 192 -0.78 -1.08 3.52
N VAL A 193 0.29 -0.38 3.87
CA VAL A 193 0.81 0.73 3.06
C VAL A 193 1.89 0.20 2.14
N PHE A 194 1.64 0.29 0.83
CA PHE A 194 2.63 -0.04 -0.18
C PHE A 194 3.36 1.21 -0.66
N ASP A 195 4.67 1.07 -0.87
CA ASP A 195 5.48 2.10 -1.50
C ASP A 195 6.44 1.46 -2.50
N TRP A 196 7.00 2.29 -3.38
CA TRP A 196 8.04 1.88 -4.30
C TRP A 196 9.22 1.31 -3.53
N SER A 197 9.64 0.09 -3.89
CA SER A 197 10.80 -0.53 -3.28
C SER A 197 12.04 -0.21 -4.12
N PRO A 198 13.01 0.56 -3.60
CA PRO A 198 14.22 0.89 -4.34
C PRO A 198 14.94 -0.36 -4.84
N SER A 199 14.96 -1.42 -4.03
CA SER A 199 15.56 -2.71 -4.39
C SER A 199 14.85 -3.37 -5.58
N ARG A 200 13.51 -3.40 -5.60
CA ARG A 200 12.76 -4.00 -6.73
C ARG A 200 12.88 -3.16 -8.00
N VAL A 201 12.83 -1.84 -7.87
CA VAL A 201 13.06 -0.91 -8.99
C VAL A 201 14.45 -1.09 -9.56
N SER A 202 15.47 -1.16 -8.71
CA SER A 202 16.85 -1.42 -9.11
C SER A 202 16.98 -2.75 -9.82
N ILE A 203 16.43 -3.85 -9.29
CA ILE A 203 16.47 -5.17 -9.95
C ILE A 203 15.78 -5.12 -11.32
N ALA A 204 14.62 -4.47 -11.43
CA ALA A 204 13.89 -4.37 -12.69
C ALA A 204 14.63 -3.56 -13.76
N LEU A 205 15.46 -2.60 -13.34
CA LEU A 205 16.33 -1.83 -14.23
C LEU A 205 17.62 -2.59 -14.56
N LEU A 206 18.26 -3.21 -13.56
CA LEU A 206 19.53 -3.92 -13.72
C LEU A 206 19.40 -5.21 -14.50
N THR A 207 18.27 -5.93 -14.36
CA THR A 207 18.06 -7.21 -15.06
C THR A 207 18.20 -7.09 -16.59
N PRO A 208 17.48 -6.19 -17.29
CA PRO A 208 17.64 -6.05 -18.75
C PRO A 208 19.02 -5.52 -19.14
N THR A 209 19.62 -4.65 -18.33
CA THR A 209 20.99 -4.15 -18.59
C THR A 209 22.03 -5.26 -18.48
N ALA A 210 21.98 -6.05 -17.41
CA ALA A 210 22.86 -7.19 -17.19
C ALA A 210 22.65 -8.26 -18.27
N LEU A 211 21.39 -8.53 -18.65
CA LEU A 211 21.08 -9.47 -19.72
C LEU A 211 21.66 -9.00 -21.07
N SER A 212 21.50 -7.72 -21.40
CA SER A 212 22.09 -7.13 -22.61
C SER A 212 23.62 -7.26 -22.62
N PHE A 213 24.26 -7.05 -21.46
CA PHE A 213 25.70 -7.18 -21.32
C PHE A 213 26.19 -8.63 -21.51
N VAL A 214 25.51 -9.59 -20.89
CA VAL A 214 25.81 -11.02 -21.05
C VAL A 214 25.63 -11.48 -22.50
N ILE A 215 24.55 -11.04 -23.16
CA ILE A 215 24.32 -11.33 -24.58
C ILE A 215 25.43 -10.74 -25.45
N GLY A 216 25.85 -9.50 -25.18
CA GLY A 216 26.97 -8.88 -25.89
C GLY A 216 28.28 -9.64 -25.74
N LEU A 217 28.63 -10.04 -24.51
CA LEU A 217 29.81 -10.87 -24.25
C LEU A 217 29.72 -12.24 -24.92
N TRP A 218 28.54 -12.88 -24.89
CA TRP A 218 28.31 -14.16 -25.53
C TRP A 218 28.49 -14.08 -27.04
N PHE A 219 27.94 -13.05 -27.70
CA PHE A 219 28.13 -12.83 -29.13
C PHE A 219 29.58 -12.52 -29.47
N ASN A 220 30.28 -11.71 -28.67
CA ASN A 220 31.71 -11.44 -28.86
C ASN A 220 32.59 -12.68 -28.70
N SER A 221 32.18 -13.64 -27.86
CA SER A 221 32.94 -14.89 -27.62
C SER A 221 32.80 -15.92 -28.74
N ARG A 222 31.80 -15.79 -29.60
CA ARG A 222 31.72 -16.54 -30.85
C ARG A 222 32.53 -15.75 -31.86
N ASP A 223 33.63 -16.30 -32.37
CA ASP A 223 34.44 -15.64 -33.40
C ASP A 223 33.63 -15.42 -34.69
N TRP A 224 32.97 -14.27 -34.79
CA TRP A 224 32.37 -13.79 -36.05
C TRP A 224 33.44 -13.00 -36.80
N SER A 225 33.75 -13.41 -38.03
CA SER A 225 34.72 -12.73 -38.90
C SER A 225 34.26 -11.35 -39.39
N ASP A 226 33.01 -10.96 -39.12
CA ASP A 226 32.43 -9.71 -39.60
C ASP A 226 32.50 -8.59 -38.57
N LEU A 227 33.42 -7.65 -38.82
CA LEU A 227 33.65 -6.44 -38.03
C LEU A 227 32.39 -5.57 -37.87
N SER A 228 31.51 -5.58 -38.88
CA SER A 228 30.24 -4.83 -38.89
C SER A 228 29.24 -5.34 -37.85
N THR A 229 29.19 -6.65 -37.65
CA THR A 229 28.30 -7.32 -36.69
C THR A 229 28.72 -6.98 -35.26
N ILE A 230 30.03 -6.96 -34.99
CA ILE A 230 30.60 -6.59 -33.68
C ILE A 230 30.29 -5.12 -33.35
N GLN A 231 30.51 -4.19 -34.29
CA GLN A 231 30.21 -2.77 -34.07
C GLN A 231 28.72 -2.52 -33.83
N THR A 232 27.85 -3.20 -34.55
CA THR A 232 26.39 -3.07 -34.38
C THR A 232 25.95 -3.59 -33.00
N ALA A 233 26.53 -4.69 -32.52
CA ALA A 233 26.26 -5.23 -31.19
C ALA A 233 26.66 -4.26 -30.07
N TRP A 234 27.85 -3.65 -30.15
CA TRP A 234 28.28 -2.63 -29.18
C TRP A 234 27.43 -1.37 -29.22
N GLY A 235 26.98 -0.96 -30.41
CA GLY A 235 26.06 0.17 -30.58
C GLY A 235 24.72 -0.07 -29.89
N ILE A 236 24.10 -1.24 -30.12
CA ILE A 236 22.82 -1.61 -29.49
C ILE A 236 22.99 -1.72 -27.98
N ALA A 237 24.05 -2.37 -27.49
CA ALA A 237 24.31 -2.50 -26.05
C ALA A 237 24.47 -1.13 -25.37
N SER A 238 25.23 -0.21 -25.97
CA SER A 238 25.43 1.14 -25.44
C SER A 238 24.13 1.95 -25.41
N TYR A 239 23.28 1.80 -26.43
CA TYR A 239 21.96 2.43 -26.47
C TYR A 239 21.04 1.91 -25.36
N VAL A 240 21.02 0.59 -25.13
CA VAL A 240 20.23 -0.04 -24.05
C VAL A 240 20.70 0.44 -22.68
N VAL A 241 22.01 0.46 -22.43
CA VAL A 241 22.58 0.96 -21.17
C VAL A 241 22.21 2.42 -20.96
N THR A 242 22.38 3.28 -21.96
CA THR A 242 22.08 4.71 -21.86
C THR A 242 20.60 4.96 -21.58
N THR A 243 19.72 4.27 -22.31
CA THR A 243 18.26 4.38 -22.11
C THR A 243 17.86 3.90 -20.71
N ALA A 244 18.44 2.79 -20.24
CA ALA A 244 18.20 2.29 -18.89
C ALA A 244 18.68 3.27 -17.82
N SER A 245 19.86 3.89 -17.99
CA SER A 245 20.39 4.90 -17.08
C SER A 245 19.51 6.16 -17.03
N LEU A 246 18.97 6.61 -18.17
CA LEU A 246 18.04 7.74 -18.21
C LEU A 246 16.73 7.43 -17.47
N VAL A 247 16.14 6.26 -17.70
CA VAL A 247 14.93 5.81 -16.99
C VAL A 247 15.18 5.67 -15.49
N ALA A 248 16.33 5.11 -15.11
CA ALA A 248 16.75 5.01 -13.71
C ALA A 248 16.87 6.39 -13.04
N GLY A 249 17.51 7.35 -13.73
CA GLY A 249 17.61 8.73 -13.27
C GLY A 249 16.24 9.40 -13.08
N LEU A 250 15.33 9.21 -14.04
CA LEU A 250 13.97 9.73 -13.96
C LEU A 250 13.19 9.14 -12.78
N LEU A 251 13.28 7.81 -12.58
CA LEU A 251 12.63 7.14 -11.46
C LEU A 251 13.20 7.60 -10.10
N ALA A 252 14.51 7.78 -10.02
CA ALA A 252 15.16 8.32 -8.83
C ALA A 252 14.66 9.74 -8.51
N LEU A 253 14.54 10.59 -9.53
CA LEU A 253 14.03 11.95 -9.39
C LEU A 253 12.55 11.97 -8.97
N LEU A 254 11.70 11.16 -9.59
CA LEU A 254 10.29 11.02 -9.19
C LEU A 254 10.16 10.52 -7.75
N THR A 255 10.98 9.56 -7.35
CA THR A 255 11.01 9.06 -5.97
C THR A 255 11.39 10.18 -5.02
N ALA A 256 12.48 10.91 -5.30
CA ALA A 256 12.93 12.04 -4.49
C ALA A 256 11.82 13.09 -4.29
N LEU A 257 11.12 13.47 -5.37
CA LEU A 257 10.01 14.43 -5.33
C LEU A 257 8.83 13.95 -4.46
N THR A 258 8.47 12.67 -4.55
CA THR A 258 7.40 12.11 -3.70
C THR A 258 7.76 12.08 -2.22
N THR A 259 9.04 11.85 -1.89
CA THR A 259 9.54 11.92 -0.51
C THR A 259 9.67 13.35 0.01
N SER A 260 9.95 14.35 -0.83
CA SER A 260 10.06 15.74 -0.37
C SER A 260 8.71 16.39 -0.03
N GLY A 261 7.60 15.89 -0.58
CA GLY A 261 6.25 16.43 -0.32
C GLY A 261 5.56 15.90 0.95
N THR A 262 6.24 15.05 1.73
CA THR A 262 5.70 14.44 2.96
C THR A 262 6.37 14.95 4.25
N ARG A 263 6.92 16.17 4.22
CA ARG A 263 7.34 16.90 5.43
C ARG A 263 6.31 17.95 5.83
#